data_AF-A0A1B7MH90-F1
#
_entry.id   AF-A0A1B7MH90-F1
#
_cell.length_a   1.000
_cell.length_b   1.000
_cell.length_c   1.000
_cell.angle_alpha   90.00
_cell.angle_beta   90.00
_cell.angle_gamma   90.00
#
_symmetry.space_group_name_H-M   'P 1'
#
loop_
_entity.id
_entity.type
_entity.pdbx_description
1 polymer ?
#
loop_
_entity_poly.entity_id
_entity_poly.type
_entity_poly.pdbx_seq_one_letter_code
_entity_poly.pdbx_strand_id
1 'polypeptide(L)'
;MFTQQRTISSVVICSTAFGVLSYLSTILISVSHPDSPFHTAGSSLVGAICKSFLRARSTLTPDVTFGRSSAIRWILETSTNSEVVETAAAMIPRLQWPQKLDASTVYARLLDNYAAYANKPELSVTYGKAIAHLLMQSVKVNPPPMITYHSMGDRSRFIRDAFMDARLAWDCFKAADNEDVRQKHKADARTALRTMLVHGLRYRLSFPDNEKLIWDGDLRWQQNNGLTPCSVDFDWLIDYLLDKVNHSNDYEAEGDALLALSAMHGLGSSAKRSSYVDTLVRCMDPTRPRRVRYAAFRAVSDAGDELASITNSSTSQSVDPLDKLSRALLPAIRPDHNPTTHDGTSENSFEALGNRCYLRLIFALAKNEGWCERLTRDGHIKWCISLVDQVLVSPFPLDRFYLAVIFLRIDPSGKYISPDPWRTLIKSAWNQLDYLAIDDAHIIGALPALVTATRQNLPDAKDVVALKELTKDVNWVLRMLKEKQGAHYQADDLVDAALLHVQGLYDELSAASLTVG
;
A
#
# COMPACT_ATOMS: atom_id res chain seq x y z
N MET A 1 5.75 -54.92 58.63
CA MET A 1 6.86 -55.21 57.68
C MET A 1 6.59 -54.70 56.26
N PHE A 2 5.35 -54.70 55.74
CA PHE A 2 5.04 -54.21 54.37
C PHE A 2 5.18 -52.70 54.11
N THR A 3 5.10 -51.86 55.14
CA THR A 3 5.20 -50.39 55.00
C THR A 3 6.62 -49.90 54.74
N GLN A 4 7.63 -50.58 55.30
CA GLN A 4 9.04 -50.20 55.15
C GLN A 4 9.54 -50.45 53.72
N GLN A 5 9.04 -51.49 53.06
CA GLN A 5 9.44 -51.85 51.70
C GLN A 5 8.97 -50.81 50.67
N ARG A 6 7.78 -50.22 50.84
CA ARG A 6 7.30 -49.14 49.95
C ARG A 6 8.14 -47.87 50.06
N THR A 7 8.53 -47.49 51.28
CA THR A 7 9.36 -46.31 51.49
C THR A 7 10.74 -46.49 50.85
N ILE A 8 11.36 -47.66 51.03
CA ILE A 8 12.65 -47.98 50.43
C ILE A 8 12.55 -47.96 48.89
N SER A 9 11.53 -48.62 48.32
CA SER A 9 11.34 -48.60 46.86
C SER A 9 11.10 -47.19 46.32
N SER A 10 10.31 -46.36 46.99
CA SER A 10 10.05 -44.98 46.59
C SER A 10 11.33 -44.14 46.60
N VAL A 11 12.14 -44.24 47.66
CA VAL A 11 13.42 -43.51 47.76
C VAL A 11 14.40 -43.94 46.67
N VAL A 12 14.49 -45.24 46.37
CA VAL A 12 15.35 -45.77 45.30
C VAL A 12 14.87 -45.30 43.92
N ILE A 13 13.56 -45.33 43.66
CA ILE A 13 13.00 -44.87 42.38
C ILE A 13 13.22 -43.36 42.19
N CYS A 14 12.90 -42.55 43.20
CA CYS A 14 13.06 -41.10 43.13
C CYS A 14 14.52 -40.68 42.97
N SER A 15 15.44 -41.29 43.72
CA SER A 15 16.88 -40.99 43.59
C SER A 15 17.43 -41.40 42.23
N THR A 16 17.01 -42.54 41.69
CA THR A 16 17.41 -42.99 40.35
C THR A 16 16.88 -42.05 39.27
N ALA A 17 15.60 -41.67 39.35
CA ALA A 17 15.00 -40.73 38.39
C ALA A 17 15.70 -39.36 38.44
N PHE A 18 16.00 -38.85 39.63
CA PHE A 18 16.71 -37.58 39.81
C PHE A 18 18.15 -37.65 39.28
N GLY A 19 18.84 -38.77 39.49
CA GLY A 19 20.17 -39.02 38.93
C GLY A 19 20.17 -39.02 37.40
N VAL A 20 19.19 -39.68 36.78
CA VAL A 20 19.02 -39.71 35.32
C VAL A 20 18.75 -38.31 34.76
N LEU A 21 17.84 -37.54 35.38
CA LEU A 21 17.52 -36.18 34.95
C LEU A 21 18.72 -35.23 35.08
N SER A 22 19.48 -35.34 36.18
CA SER A 22 20.69 -34.56 36.40
C SER A 22 21.79 -34.90 35.38
N TYR A 23 21.93 -36.18 35.06
CA TYR A 23 22.88 -36.65 34.05
C TYR A 23 22.51 -36.16 32.64
N LEU A 24 21.22 -36.22 32.27
CA LEU A 24 20.72 -35.69 31.00
C LEU A 24 20.94 -34.17 30.90
N SER A 25 20.66 -33.43 31.97
CA SER A 25 20.88 -31.98 32.02
C SER A 25 22.36 -31.64 31.85
N THR A 26 23.26 -32.41 32.48
CA THR A 26 24.71 -32.25 32.35
C THR A 26 25.17 -32.51 30.91
N ILE A 27 24.64 -33.55 30.25
CA ILE A 27 24.90 -33.82 28.84
C ILE A 27 24.45 -32.64 27.95
N LEU A 28 23.24 -32.11 28.17
CA LEU A 28 22.71 -30.99 27.39
C LEU A 28 23.53 -29.70 27.57
N ILE A 29 23.94 -29.39 28.80
CA ILE A 29 24.79 -28.24 29.11
C ILE A 29 26.17 -28.38 28.45
N SER A 30 26.79 -29.56 28.55
CA SER A 30 28.09 -29.87 27.95
C SER A 30 28.05 -29.81 26.41
N VAL A 31 26.95 -30.23 25.78
CA VAL A 31 26.77 -30.11 24.32
C VAL A 31 26.56 -28.65 23.89
N SER A 32 25.91 -27.84 24.73
CA SER A 32 25.63 -26.43 24.41
C SER A 32 26.82 -25.50 24.64
N HIS A 33 27.76 -25.86 25.53
CA HIS A 33 28.94 -25.06 25.89
C HIS A 33 30.21 -25.88 25.64
N PRO A 34 30.96 -25.61 24.55
CA PRO A 34 32.17 -26.36 24.19
C PRO A 34 33.22 -26.37 25.31
N ASP A 35 33.28 -25.29 26.09
CA ASP A 35 34.23 -25.10 27.18
C ASP A 35 33.73 -25.63 28.53
N SER A 36 32.61 -26.36 28.54
CA SER A 36 32.09 -26.96 29.79
C SER A 36 33.08 -27.96 30.37
N PRO A 37 33.40 -27.89 31.68
CA PRO A 37 34.31 -28.86 32.30
C PRO A 37 33.68 -30.26 32.47
N PHE A 38 32.39 -30.41 32.19
CA PHE A 38 31.62 -31.64 32.41
C PHE A 38 31.46 -32.49 31.15
N HIS A 39 32.55 -32.73 30.42
CA HIS A 39 32.55 -33.60 29.26
C HIS A 39 32.49 -35.07 29.67
N THR A 40 31.42 -35.77 29.28
CA THR A 40 31.25 -37.20 29.48
C THR A 40 31.30 -37.94 28.14
N ALA A 41 31.50 -39.26 28.16
CA ALA A 41 31.37 -40.08 26.96
C ALA A 41 29.97 -39.92 26.32
N GLY A 42 28.93 -39.73 27.15
CA GLY A 42 27.57 -39.43 26.71
C GLY A 42 27.46 -38.11 25.97
N SER A 43 28.05 -37.02 26.50
CA SER A 43 28.01 -35.71 25.82
C SER A 43 28.84 -35.69 24.54
N SER A 44 29.93 -36.44 24.48
CA SER A 44 30.73 -36.61 23.25
C SER A 44 29.96 -37.35 22.16
N LEU A 45 29.24 -38.42 22.52
CA LEU A 45 28.39 -39.18 21.58
C LEU A 45 27.22 -38.34 21.08
N VAL A 46 26.50 -37.66 21.97
CA VAL A 46 25.41 -36.74 21.60
C VAL A 46 25.95 -35.59 20.75
N GLY A 47 27.11 -35.04 21.09
CA GLY A 47 27.79 -34.01 20.30
C GLY A 47 28.19 -34.49 18.90
N ALA A 48 28.67 -35.73 18.76
CA ALA A 48 28.99 -36.34 17.47
C ALA A 48 27.74 -36.61 16.63
N ILE A 49 26.67 -37.11 17.25
CA ILE A 49 25.36 -37.31 16.62
C ILE A 49 24.80 -35.95 16.16
N CYS A 50 24.80 -34.93 17.04
CA CYS A 50 24.40 -33.57 16.70
C CYS A 50 25.25 -32.98 15.58
N LYS A 51 26.57 -33.15 15.59
CA LYS A 51 27.46 -32.71 14.49
C LYS A 51 27.18 -33.46 13.19
N SER A 52 26.87 -34.75 13.24
CA SER A 52 26.47 -35.54 12.05
C SER A 52 25.14 -35.06 11.51
N PHE A 53 24.15 -34.82 12.37
CA PHE A 53 22.86 -34.22 12.00
C PHE A 53 23.02 -32.79 11.49
N LEU A 54 23.88 -31.97 12.09
CA LEU A 54 24.18 -30.59 11.68
C LEU A 54 24.95 -30.53 10.35
N ARG A 55 25.86 -31.48 10.10
CA ARG A 55 26.58 -31.59 8.83
C ARG A 55 25.64 -32.09 7.72
N ALA A 56 24.71 -33.01 8.02
CA ALA A 56 23.60 -33.35 7.12
C ALA A 56 22.58 -32.20 6.97
N ARG A 57 22.51 -31.30 7.96
CA ARG A 57 21.73 -30.05 7.91
C ARG A 57 22.32 -29.00 6.98
N SER A 58 23.60 -29.11 6.60
CA SER A 58 24.18 -28.23 5.57
C SER A 58 23.57 -28.49 4.18
N THR A 59 22.91 -29.64 4.00
CA THR A 59 22.09 -30.02 2.85
C THR A 59 20.61 -30.08 3.26
N LEU A 60 20.11 -29.03 3.92
CA LEU A 60 18.77 -28.95 4.49
C LEU A 60 17.68 -29.12 3.40
N THR A 61 17.05 -30.28 3.41
CA THR A 61 15.88 -30.62 2.60
C THR A 61 14.60 -29.94 3.12
N PRO A 62 13.55 -29.79 2.28
CA PRO A 62 12.23 -29.22 2.64
C PRO A 62 11.53 -29.81 3.89
N ASP A 63 12.01 -30.95 4.39
CA ASP A 63 11.39 -31.73 5.46
C ASP A 63 11.57 -31.08 6.85
N VAL A 64 12.69 -30.37 7.09
CA VAL A 64 12.95 -29.72 8.39
C VAL A 64 12.15 -28.43 8.56
N THR A 65 11.93 -27.69 7.47
CA THR A 65 11.04 -26.51 7.48
C THR A 65 9.61 -26.90 7.77
N PHE A 66 9.16 -28.04 7.22
CA PHE A 66 7.85 -28.61 7.51
C PHE A 66 7.70 -28.91 9.02
N GLY A 67 8.67 -29.63 9.61
CA GLY A 67 8.65 -29.96 11.04
C GLY A 67 8.55 -28.75 11.97
N ARG A 68 9.23 -27.64 11.67
CA ARG A 68 9.14 -26.40 12.47
C ARG A 68 7.77 -25.73 12.37
N SER A 69 7.23 -25.59 11.16
CA SER A 69 5.89 -25.01 10.97
C SER A 69 4.81 -25.84 11.65
N SER A 70 4.91 -27.17 11.59
CA SER A 70 4.02 -28.11 12.27
C SER A 70 4.11 -28.02 13.80
N ALA A 71 5.32 -27.85 14.34
CA ALA A 71 5.52 -27.68 15.79
C ALA A 71 4.89 -26.38 16.30
N ILE A 72 5.13 -25.24 15.62
CA ILE A 72 4.53 -23.96 16.01
C ILE A 72 3.02 -23.98 15.86
N ARG A 73 2.51 -24.58 14.78
CA ARG A 73 1.09 -24.84 14.62
C ARG A 73 0.52 -25.61 15.82
N TRP A 74 1.14 -26.74 16.16
CA TRP A 74 0.70 -27.57 17.29
C TRP A 74 0.71 -26.79 18.61
N ILE A 75 1.76 -26.00 18.88
CA ILE A 75 1.84 -25.13 20.06
C ILE A 75 0.68 -24.12 20.08
N LEU A 76 0.41 -23.45 18.97
CA LEU A 76 -0.67 -22.45 18.89
C LEU A 76 -2.06 -23.08 19.02
N GLU A 77 -2.25 -24.28 18.48
CA GLU A 77 -3.52 -25.01 18.55
C GLU A 77 -3.79 -25.61 19.95
N THR A 78 -2.75 -25.99 20.70
CA THR A 78 -2.91 -26.77 21.94
C THR A 78 -2.59 -26.01 23.22
N SER A 79 -1.71 -25.00 23.16
CA SER A 79 -1.27 -24.29 24.35
C SER A 79 -2.29 -23.25 24.81
N THR A 80 -2.54 -23.23 26.12
CA THR A 80 -3.28 -22.18 26.82
C THR A 80 -2.37 -21.20 27.56
N ASN A 81 -1.06 -21.48 27.62
CA ASN A 81 -0.09 -20.58 28.25
C ASN A 81 0.22 -19.41 27.31
N SER A 82 -0.07 -18.18 27.76
CA SER A 82 0.08 -16.96 26.96
C SER A 82 1.52 -16.67 26.52
N GLU A 83 2.52 -16.94 27.35
CA GLU A 83 3.94 -16.70 27.02
C GLU A 83 4.43 -17.67 25.94
N VAL A 84 3.94 -18.92 26.00
CA VAL A 84 4.23 -19.95 24.99
C VAL A 84 3.58 -19.59 23.65
N VAL A 85 2.33 -19.12 23.68
CA VAL A 85 1.59 -18.68 22.50
C VAL A 85 2.23 -17.44 21.88
N GLU A 86 2.62 -16.46 22.69
CA GLU A 86 3.36 -15.27 22.26
C GLU A 86 4.68 -15.65 21.57
N THR A 87 5.47 -16.51 22.21
CA THR A 87 6.75 -16.99 21.66
C THR A 87 6.53 -17.69 20.32
N ALA A 88 5.52 -18.55 20.22
CA ALA A 88 5.18 -19.24 18.98
C ALA A 88 4.73 -18.26 17.89
N ALA A 89 3.93 -17.24 18.23
CA ALA A 89 3.52 -16.19 17.30
C ALA A 89 4.73 -15.38 16.79
N ALA A 90 5.66 -15.00 17.67
CA ALA A 90 6.89 -14.29 17.30
C ALA A 90 7.81 -15.11 16.36
N MET A 91 7.68 -16.43 16.33
CA MET A 91 8.41 -17.31 15.41
C MET A 91 7.77 -17.41 14.03
N ILE A 92 6.48 -17.11 13.87
CA ILE A 92 5.77 -17.24 12.59
C ILE A 92 6.47 -16.47 11.45
N PRO A 93 6.82 -15.18 11.60
CA PRO A 93 7.46 -14.41 10.53
C PRO A 93 8.83 -14.93 10.10
N ARG A 94 9.46 -15.77 10.92
CA ARG A 94 10.81 -16.29 10.68
C ARG A 94 10.82 -17.60 9.90
N LEU A 95 9.65 -18.10 9.51
CA LEU A 95 9.51 -19.40 8.87
C LEU A 95 8.81 -19.32 7.52
N GLN A 96 9.20 -20.24 6.64
CA GLN A 96 8.45 -20.54 5.44
C GLN A 96 7.39 -21.60 5.76
N TRP A 97 6.14 -21.25 5.53
CA TRP A 97 4.98 -22.10 5.70
C TRP A 97 4.65 -22.77 4.36
N PRO A 98 4.30 -24.07 4.36
CA PRO A 98 3.88 -24.75 3.15
C PRO A 98 2.56 -24.13 2.63
N GLN A 99 2.52 -23.74 1.35
CA GLN A 99 1.33 -23.13 0.73
C GLN A 99 0.06 -24.00 0.86
N LYS A 100 0.22 -25.34 0.86
CA LYS A 100 -0.89 -26.29 1.01
C LYS A 100 -1.36 -26.49 2.45
N LEU A 101 -0.66 -25.90 3.43
CA LEU A 101 -1.03 -26.04 4.84
C LEU A 101 -2.33 -25.26 5.10
N ASP A 102 -3.31 -25.92 5.70
CA ASP A 102 -4.49 -25.27 6.24
C ASP A 102 -4.15 -24.62 7.58
N ALA A 103 -3.94 -23.30 7.58
CA ALA A 103 -3.58 -22.52 8.76
C ALA A 103 -4.81 -21.88 9.44
N SER A 104 -6.04 -22.28 9.07
CA SER A 104 -7.28 -21.65 9.57
C SER A 104 -7.38 -21.61 11.09
N THR A 105 -7.09 -22.72 11.77
CA THR A 105 -7.14 -22.80 13.24
C THR A 105 -6.09 -21.91 13.90
N VAL A 106 -4.85 -21.94 13.38
CA VAL A 106 -3.76 -21.07 13.85
C VAL A 106 -4.14 -19.60 13.66
N TYR A 107 -4.66 -19.27 12.48
CA TYR A 107 -5.08 -17.92 12.13
C TYR A 107 -6.20 -17.40 13.04
N ALA A 108 -7.25 -18.20 13.26
CA ALA A 108 -8.33 -17.86 14.20
C ALA A 108 -7.80 -17.64 15.62
N ARG A 109 -6.90 -18.52 16.09
CA ARG A 109 -6.29 -18.39 17.41
C ARG A 109 -5.44 -17.13 17.55
N LEU A 110 -4.66 -16.77 16.53
CA LEU A 110 -3.89 -15.54 16.53
C LEU A 110 -4.81 -14.32 16.58
N LEU A 111 -5.97 -14.37 15.90
CA LEU A 111 -6.96 -13.31 15.95
C LEU A 111 -7.60 -13.14 17.31
N ASP A 112 -7.98 -14.24 17.96
CA ASP A 112 -8.55 -14.20 19.30
C ASP A 112 -7.56 -13.58 20.30
N ASN A 113 -6.29 -13.99 20.23
CA ASN A 113 -5.23 -13.42 21.07
C ASN A 113 -4.98 -11.95 20.74
N TYR A 114 -4.92 -11.62 19.45
CA TYR A 114 -4.78 -10.24 18.99
C TYR A 114 -5.88 -9.34 19.58
N ALA A 115 -7.14 -9.78 19.52
CA ALA A 115 -8.28 -9.05 20.08
C ALA A 115 -8.22 -8.96 21.62
N ALA A 116 -7.82 -10.04 22.30
CA ALA A 116 -7.67 -10.08 23.75
C ALA A 116 -6.57 -9.14 24.28
N TYR A 117 -5.52 -8.89 23.49
CA TYR A 117 -4.37 -8.07 23.85
C TYR A 117 -4.35 -6.70 23.16
N ALA A 118 -5.49 -6.19 22.70
CA ALA A 118 -5.58 -4.88 22.04
C ALA A 118 -5.06 -3.71 22.91
N ASN A 119 -5.07 -3.86 24.24
CA ASN A 119 -4.54 -2.88 25.20
C ASN A 119 -3.04 -3.06 25.53
N LYS A 120 -2.36 -4.06 24.95
CA LYS A 120 -0.92 -4.33 25.14
C LYS A 120 -0.21 -4.18 23.78
N PRO A 121 0.33 -2.99 23.46
CA PRO A 121 0.81 -2.67 22.12
C PRO A 121 1.85 -3.66 21.57
N GLU A 122 2.77 -4.14 22.40
CA GLU A 122 3.86 -5.05 22.00
C GLU A 122 3.32 -6.43 21.60
N LEU A 123 2.36 -6.96 22.36
CA LEU A 123 1.73 -8.24 22.06
C LEU A 123 0.83 -8.15 20.83
N SER A 124 0.04 -7.07 20.74
CA SER A 124 -0.77 -6.76 19.56
C SER A 124 0.11 -6.73 18.29
N VAL A 125 1.26 -6.05 18.34
CA VAL A 125 2.21 -6.04 17.21
C VAL A 125 2.74 -7.43 16.87
N THR A 126 3.07 -8.24 17.88
CA THR A 126 3.57 -9.61 17.68
C THR A 126 2.54 -10.48 16.96
N TYR A 127 1.30 -10.51 17.44
CA TYR A 127 0.22 -11.27 16.80
C TYR A 127 -0.14 -10.70 15.42
N GLY A 128 -0.17 -9.37 15.27
CA GLY A 128 -0.44 -8.70 14.00
C GLY A 128 0.57 -9.06 12.92
N LYS A 129 1.87 -9.05 13.24
CA LYS A 129 2.94 -9.49 12.32
C LYS A 129 2.78 -10.97 11.94
N ALA A 130 2.44 -11.83 12.89
CA ALA A 130 2.21 -13.25 12.62
C ALA A 130 1.02 -13.48 11.66
N ILE A 131 -0.10 -12.78 11.89
CA ILE A 131 -1.29 -12.82 11.03
C ILE A 131 -0.93 -12.34 9.61
N ALA A 132 -0.26 -11.19 9.50
CA ALA A 132 0.15 -10.63 8.22
C ALA A 132 1.07 -11.57 7.43
N HIS A 133 2.00 -12.23 8.12
CA HIS A 133 2.91 -13.19 7.50
C HIS A 133 2.18 -14.43 6.95
N LEU A 134 1.21 -14.98 7.69
CA LEU A 134 0.39 -16.09 7.17
C LEU A 134 -0.37 -15.66 5.91
N LEU A 135 -0.96 -14.46 5.90
CA LEU A 135 -1.65 -13.94 4.71
C LEU A 135 -0.71 -13.75 3.51
N MET A 136 0.49 -13.22 3.77
CA MET A 136 1.51 -13.00 2.75
C MET A 136 1.96 -14.29 2.07
N GLN A 137 2.07 -15.41 2.81
CA GLN A 137 2.52 -16.69 2.28
C GLN A 137 1.43 -17.50 1.57
N SER A 138 0.23 -16.93 1.41
CA SER A 138 -0.89 -17.54 0.71
C SER A 138 -1.26 -18.92 1.25
N VAL A 139 -1.04 -19.17 2.54
CA VAL A 139 -1.55 -20.39 3.18
C VAL A 139 -3.07 -20.33 3.23
N LYS A 140 -3.71 -21.50 3.19
CA LYS A 140 -5.17 -21.57 3.24
C LYS A 140 -5.66 -21.12 4.61
N VAL A 141 -6.50 -20.09 4.65
CA VAL A 141 -7.15 -19.57 5.86
C VAL A 141 -8.65 -19.43 5.64
N ASN A 142 -9.46 -19.95 6.56
CA ASN A 142 -10.93 -19.88 6.55
C ASN A 142 -11.44 -19.41 7.92
N PRO A 143 -12.37 -18.42 7.98
CA PRO A 143 -12.88 -17.62 6.87
C PRO A 143 -11.80 -16.67 6.28
N PRO A 144 -11.98 -16.17 5.04
CA PRO A 144 -11.06 -15.19 4.47
C PRO A 144 -10.97 -13.95 5.37
N PRO A 145 -9.82 -13.26 5.38
CA PRO A 145 -9.55 -12.13 6.26
C PRO A 145 -10.55 -11.00 6.02
N MET A 146 -11.53 -10.88 6.90
CA MET A 146 -12.44 -9.73 6.98
C MET A 146 -12.25 -9.01 8.31
N ILE A 147 -10.99 -8.78 8.68
CA ILE A 147 -10.67 -8.10 9.93
C ILE A 147 -10.80 -6.61 9.69
N THR A 148 -11.75 -5.97 10.34
CA THR A 148 -11.85 -4.50 10.35
C THR A 148 -10.77 -3.90 11.24
N TYR A 149 -9.90 -3.06 10.66
CA TYR A 149 -8.72 -2.46 11.33
C TYR A 149 -9.02 -1.63 12.58
N HIS A 150 -10.29 -1.29 12.85
CA HIS A 150 -10.65 -0.60 14.09
C HIS A 150 -10.20 -1.37 15.35
N SER A 151 -9.92 -2.68 15.25
CA SER A 151 -9.30 -3.48 16.31
C SER A 151 -7.76 -3.57 16.24
N MET A 152 -7.14 -3.25 15.09
CA MET A 152 -5.74 -3.60 14.79
C MET A 152 -4.65 -2.60 15.24
N GLY A 153 -5.00 -1.55 15.99
CA GLY A 153 -4.03 -0.59 16.54
C GLY A 153 -3.39 0.34 15.49
N ASP A 154 -2.18 0.82 15.76
CA ASP A 154 -1.43 1.78 14.94
C ASP A 154 -0.91 1.13 13.63
N ARG A 155 -1.75 1.10 12.58
CA ARG A 155 -1.38 0.67 11.22
C ARG A 155 -0.06 1.28 10.75
N SER A 156 0.15 2.56 11.05
CA SER A 156 1.34 3.30 10.66
C SER A 156 2.59 2.68 11.28
N ARG A 157 2.53 2.22 12.54
CA ARG A 157 3.61 1.45 13.18
C ARG A 157 3.95 0.16 12.43
N PHE A 158 2.97 -0.63 12.01
CA PHE A 158 3.24 -1.86 11.25
C PHE A 158 3.94 -1.60 9.92
N ILE A 159 3.42 -0.64 9.15
CA ILE A 159 3.97 -0.23 7.86
C ILE A 159 5.41 0.27 8.04
N ARG A 160 5.63 1.14 9.04
CA ARG A 160 6.96 1.66 9.37
C ARG A 160 7.93 0.55 9.77
N ASP A 161 7.56 -0.31 10.70
CA ASP A 161 8.45 -1.37 11.19
C ASP A 161 8.85 -2.30 10.03
N ALA A 162 7.90 -2.67 9.16
CA ALA A 162 8.18 -3.47 7.96
C ALA A 162 9.09 -2.72 6.96
N PHE A 163 8.89 -1.42 6.77
CA PHE A 163 9.77 -0.59 5.94
C PHE A 163 11.21 -0.54 6.48
N MET A 164 11.36 -0.38 7.80
CA MET A 164 12.67 -0.36 8.46
C MET A 164 13.36 -1.73 8.41
N ASP A 165 12.62 -2.82 8.60
CA ASP A 165 13.13 -4.18 8.45
C ASP A 165 13.64 -4.42 7.02
N ALA A 166 12.92 -3.91 6.01
CA ALA A 166 13.34 -4.01 4.60
C ALA A 166 14.64 -3.21 4.32
N ARG A 167 14.73 -1.98 4.85
CA ARG A 167 15.92 -1.13 4.73
C ARG A 167 17.14 -1.79 5.38
N LEU A 168 16.99 -2.29 6.61
CA LEU A 168 18.07 -2.99 7.32
C LEU A 168 18.55 -4.23 6.56
N ALA A 169 17.62 -5.02 6.02
CA ALA A 169 17.96 -6.16 5.19
C ALA A 169 18.73 -5.73 3.93
N TRP A 170 18.36 -4.62 3.30
CA TRP A 170 19.08 -4.08 2.15
C TRP A 170 20.49 -3.57 2.50
N ASP A 171 20.66 -2.91 3.63
CA ASP A 171 21.98 -2.46 4.08
C ASP A 171 22.90 -3.67 4.38
N CYS A 172 22.37 -4.72 5.02
CA CYS A 172 23.07 -5.99 5.20
C CYS A 172 23.40 -6.69 3.87
N PHE A 173 22.50 -6.63 2.88
CA PHE A 173 22.77 -7.15 1.54
C PHE A 173 23.99 -6.46 0.88
N LYS A 174 24.09 -5.12 1.00
CA LYS A 174 25.21 -4.37 0.44
C LYS A 174 26.54 -4.62 1.17
N ALA A 175 26.49 -4.91 2.46
CA ALA A 175 27.66 -5.18 3.29
C ALA A 175 28.13 -6.65 3.24
N ALA A 176 27.35 -7.56 2.65
CA ALA A 176 27.66 -8.98 2.63
C ALA A 176 28.62 -9.35 1.50
N ASP A 177 29.76 -9.95 1.85
CA ASP A 177 30.77 -10.43 0.90
C ASP A 177 30.45 -11.81 0.30
N ASN A 178 29.49 -12.53 0.89
CA ASN A 178 29.09 -13.88 0.50
C ASN A 178 27.74 -13.87 -0.22
N GLU A 179 27.69 -14.48 -1.41
CA GLU A 179 26.48 -14.54 -2.24
C GLU A 179 25.29 -15.25 -1.57
N ASP A 180 25.50 -16.32 -0.79
CA ASP A 180 24.41 -16.99 -0.07
C ASP A 180 23.78 -16.07 0.99
N VAL A 181 24.63 -15.29 1.66
CA VAL A 181 24.21 -14.30 2.66
C VAL A 181 23.49 -13.14 1.98
N ARG A 182 23.97 -12.68 0.82
CA ARG A 182 23.29 -11.69 -0.01
C ARG A 182 21.90 -12.18 -0.43
N GLN A 183 21.77 -13.39 -0.98
CA GLN A 183 20.48 -13.93 -1.39
C GLN A 183 19.50 -14.03 -0.22
N LYS A 184 19.98 -14.41 0.97
CA LYS A 184 19.16 -14.39 2.19
C LYS A 184 18.65 -12.98 2.51
N HIS A 185 19.54 -11.98 2.60
CA HIS A 185 19.13 -10.61 2.91
C HIS A 185 18.22 -9.99 1.84
N LYS A 186 18.40 -10.37 0.58
CA LYS A 186 17.49 -10.02 -0.52
C LYS A 186 16.09 -10.60 -0.32
N ALA A 187 15.99 -11.86 0.12
CA ALA A 187 14.71 -12.49 0.45
C ALA A 187 14.06 -11.87 1.70
N ASP A 188 14.85 -11.50 2.70
CA ASP A 188 14.39 -10.79 3.90
C ASP A 188 13.80 -9.42 3.53
N ALA A 189 14.49 -8.64 2.68
CA ALA A 189 13.99 -7.35 2.20
C ALA A 189 12.68 -7.49 1.43
N ARG A 190 12.58 -8.48 0.53
CA ARG A 190 11.33 -8.79 -0.20
C ARG A 190 10.19 -9.14 0.75
N THR A 191 10.45 -9.99 1.74
CA THR A 191 9.46 -10.40 2.74
C THR A 191 8.95 -9.22 3.54
N ALA A 192 9.84 -8.32 3.95
CA ALA A 192 9.49 -7.13 4.71
C ALA A 192 8.65 -6.13 3.88
N LEU A 193 9.02 -5.86 2.62
CA LEU A 193 8.20 -5.04 1.70
C LEU A 193 6.81 -5.65 1.47
N ARG A 194 6.75 -6.96 1.28
CA ARG A 194 5.49 -7.66 1.08
C ARG A 194 4.61 -7.66 2.33
N THR A 195 5.22 -7.68 3.53
CA THR A 195 4.53 -7.50 4.80
C THR A 195 3.93 -6.10 4.92
N MET A 196 4.67 -5.06 4.54
CA MET A 196 4.19 -3.67 4.50
C MET A 196 2.88 -3.55 3.68
N LEU A 197 2.82 -4.23 2.52
CA LEU A 197 1.65 -4.26 1.65
C LEU A 197 0.40 -4.89 2.27
N VAL A 198 0.55 -5.94 3.09
CA VAL A 198 -0.58 -6.58 3.76
C VAL A 198 -1.35 -5.58 4.63
N HIS A 199 -0.67 -4.55 5.12
CA HIS A 199 -1.24 -3.51 5.95
C HIS A 199 -1.77 -2.28 5.18
N GLY A 200 -1.69 -2.24 3.85
CA GLY A 200 -1.97 -1.02 3.09
C GLY A 200 -3.44 -0.63 2.93
N LEU A 201 -4.41 -1.53 3.12
CA LEU A 201 -5.83 -1.13 3.11
C LEU A 201 -6.27 -0.62 4.49
N ARG A 202 -6.86 0.58 4.52
CA ARG A 202 -7.22 1.31 5.76
C ARG A 202 -8.07 0.50 6.74
N TYR A 203 -8.96 -0.34 6.23
CA TYR A 203 -9.95 -1.04 7.05
C TYR A 203 -9.75 -2.55 7.09
N ARG A 204 -8.78 -3.13 6.39
CA ARG A 204 -8.53 -4.58 6.49
C ARG A 204 -7.13 -4.98 6.07
N LEU A 205 -6.69 -6.15 6.52
CA LEU A 205 -5.54 -6.81 5.89
C LEU A 205 -5.93 -7.28 4.48
N SER A 206 -4.98 -7.24 3.56
CA SER A 206 -5.18 -7.73 2.19
C SER A 206 -4.04 -8.61 1.74
N PHE A 207 -4.33 -9.53 0.83
CA PHE A 207 -3.27 -10.19 0.09
C PHE A 207 -2.42 -9.13 -0.64
N PRO A 208 -1.09 -9.28 -0.65
CA PRO A 208 -0.19 -8.33 -1.30
C PRO A 208 -0.37 -8.24 -2.82
N ASP A 209 -0.98 -9.27 -3.43
CA ASP A 209 -1.30 -9.32 -4.86
C ASP A 209 -2.73 -8.83 -5.17
N ASN A 210 -3.48 -8.36 -4.16
CA ASN A 210 -4.82 -7.83 -4.37
C ASN A 210 -4.73 -6.53 -5.20
N GLU A 211 -5.30 -6.52 -6.39
CA GLU A 211 -5.26 -5.33 -7.26
C GLU A 211 -5.90 -4.10 -6.62
N LYS A 212 -6.90 -4.28 -5.74
CA LYS A 212 -7.47 -3.17 -4.97
C LYS A 212 -6.43 -2.48 -4.08
N LEU A 213 -5.43 -3.21 -3.58
CA LEU A 213 -4.34 -2.63 -2.80
C LEU A 213 -3.48 -1.68 -3.66
N ILE A 214 -3.29 -1.98 -4.94
CA ILE A 214 -2.52 -1.11 -5.84
C ILE A 214 -3.20 0.24 -5.99
N TRP A 215 -4.53 0.25 -6.12
CA TRP A 215 -5.28 1.47 -6.44
C TRP A 215 -5.82 2.22 -5.21
N ASP A 216 -6.25 1.50 -4.17
CA ASP A 216 -6.84 2.08 -2.95
C ASP A 216 -5.92 1.97 -1.72
N GLY A 217 -4.72 1.40 -1.89
CA GLY A 217 -3.73 1.29 -0.83
C GLY A 217 -3.30 2.66 -0.29
N ASP A 218 -3.17 2.73 1.03
CA ASP A 218 -2.56 3.83 1.75
C ASP A 218 -1.41 3.28 2.60
N LEU A 219 -0.22 3.38 2.03
CA LEU A 219 1.03 2.88 2.58
C LEU A 219 1.79 3.96 3.35
N ARG A 220 1.16 5.12 3.60
CA ARG A 220 1.78 6.18 4.40
C ARG A 220 1.93 5.72 5.85
N TRP A 221 3.04 6.14 6.44
CA TRP A 221 3.34 5.92 7.84
C TRP A 221 3.94 7.19 8.45
N GLN A 222 3.89 7.28 9.77
CA GLN A 222 4.46 8.35 10.58
C GLN A 222 5.57 7.80 11.49
N GLN A 223 6.64 8.57 11.61
CA GLN A 223 7.70 8.33 12.57
C GLN A 223 7.15 8.36 14.02
N ASN A 224 7.92 7.86 14.98
CA ASN A 224 7.51 7.86 16.41
C ASN A 224 7.22 9.28 16.95
N ASN A 225 7.75 10.31 16.31
CA ASN A 225 7.52 11.73 16.63
C ASN A 225 6.31 12.34 15.89
N GLY A 226 5.56 11.54 15.12
CA GLY A 226 4.43 11.98 14.30
C GLY A 226 4.81 12.59 12.94
N LEU A 227 6.11 12.71 12.62
CA LEU A 227 6.55 13.28 11.35
C LEU A 227 6.38 12.28 10.19
N THR A 228 6.00 12.80 9.04
CA THR A 228 6.02 12.05 7.77
C THR A 228 7.49 11.80 7.36
N PRO A 229 7.83 10.60 6.85
CA PRO A 229 9.17 10.34 6.32
C PRO A 229 9.54 11.31 5.21
N CYS A 230 10.81 11.69 5.14
CA CYS A 230 11.30 12.57 4.08
C CYS A 230 11.68 11.76 2.84
N SER A 231 11.85 12.41 1.69
CA SER A 231 12.19 11.72 0.44
C SER A 231 13.52 10.94 0.51
N VAL A 232 14.49 11.42 1.31
CA VAL A 232 15.77 10.74 1.54
C VAL A 232 15.59 9.37 2.22
N ASP A 233 14.54 9.19 3.03
CA ASP A 233 14.27 7.90 3.68
C ASP A 233 13.90 6.79 2.68
N PHE A 234 13.51 7.17 1.46
CA PHE A 234 13.11 6.28 0.38
C PHE A 234 14.20 6.07 -0.69
N ASP A 235 15.28 6.84 -0.67
CA ASP A 235 16.33 6.76 -1.71
C ASP A 235 16.94 5.35 -1.84
N TRP A 236 16.99 4.59 -0.74
CA TRP A 236 17.47 3.21 -0.76
C TRP A 236 16.58 2.28 -1.60
N LEU A 237 15.27 2.54 -1.69
CA LEU A 237 14.35 1.77 -2.53
C LEU A 237 14.58 2.04 -4.02
N ILE A 238 14.96 3.27 -4.36
CA ILE A 238 15.36 3.63 -5.73
C ILE A 238 16.63 2.84 -6.08
N ASP A 239 17.62 2.79 -5.18
CA ASP A 239 18.83 1.97 -5.36
C ASP A 239 18.52 0.47 -5.44
N TYR A 240 17.61 -0.02 -4.60
CA TYR A 240 17.12 -1.40 -4.63
C TYR A 240 16.50 -1.76 -6.00
N LEU A 241 15.68 -0.88 -6.55
CA LEU A 241 15.09 -1.06 -7.86
C LEU A 241 16.16 -1.07 -8.96
N LEU A 242 17.10 -0.12 -8.93
CA LEU A 242 18.19 -0.01 -9.90
C LEU A 242 19.10 -1.26 -9.93
N ASP A 243 19.44 -1.82 -8.76
CA ASP A 243 20.21 -3.08 -8.66
C ASP A 243 19.44 -4.27 -9.26
N LYS A 244 18.12 -4.33 -9.03
CA LYS A 244 17.24 -5.40 -9.56
C LYS A 244 17.09 -5.36 -11.07
N VAL A 245 17.11 -4.18 -11.70
CA VAL A 245 16.95 -4.00 -13.16
C VAL A 245 17.95 -4.82 -13.95
N ASN A 246 19.13 -5.06 -13.41
CA ASN A 246 20.22 -5.67 -14.16
C ASN A 246 20.26 -7.20 -14.09
N HIS A 247 19.58 -7.84 -13.13
CA HIS A 247 19.93 -9.23 -12.77
C HIS A 247 18.78 -10.19 -12.41
N SER A 248 17.51 -9.80 -12.35
CA SER A 248 16.44 -10.76 -12.02
C SER A 248 15.04 -10.43 -12.55
N ASN A 249 14.34 -11.45 -13.05
CA ASN A 249 12.90 -11.41 -13.40
C ASN A 249 11.98 -11.42 -12.15
N ASP A 250 12.40 -10.82 -11.04
CA ASP A 250 11.65 -10.78 -9.78
C ASP A 250 10.64 -9.64 -9.77
N TYR A 251 9.62 -9.76 -10.63
CA TYR A 251 8.59 -8.75 -10.84
C TYR A 251 7.72 -8.50 -9.60
N GLU A 252 7.60 -9.49 -8.71
CA GLU A 252 6.87 -9.31 -7.45
C GLU A 252 7.59 -8.34 -6.54
N ALA A 253 8.90 -8.54 -6.32
CA ALA A 253 9.67 -7.66 -5.47
C ALA A 253 9.78 -6.23 -6.05
N GLU A 254 9.82 -6.11 -7.38
CA GLU A 254 9.80 -4.81 -8.06
C GLU A 254 8.45 -4.10 -7.86
N GLY A 255 7.33 -4.81 -8.03
CA GLY A 255 6.00 -4.28 -7.73
C GLY A 255 5.84 -3.88 -6.26
N ASP A 256 6.35 -4.70 -5.33
CA ASP A 256 6.30 -4.41 -3.89
C ASP A 256 7.10 -3.15 -3.53
N ALA A 257 8.29 -2.99 -4.10
CA ALA A 257 9.13 -1.81 -3.91
C ALA A 257 8.50 -0.53 -4.51
N LEU A 258 7.89 -0.62 -5.69
CA LEU A 258 7.20 0.52 -6.32
C LEU A 258 5.98 0.97 -5.51
N LEU A 259 5.20 0.04 -4.97
CA LEU A 259 4.09 0.36 -4.07
C LEU A 259 4.60 0.99 -2.77
N ALA A 260 5.68 0.47 -2.19
CA ALA A 260 6.30 1.08 -1.01
C ALA A 260 6.80 2.51 -1.30
N LEU A 261 7.35 2.78 -2.48
CA LEU A 261 7.74 4.12 -2.92
C LEU A 261 6.55 5.06 -3.11
N SER A 262 5.35 4.56 -3.38
CA SER A 262 4.15 5.39 -3.47
C SER A 262 3.83 6.10 -2.15
N ALA A 263 4.23 5.51 -1.00
CA ALA A 263 4.09 6.13 0.31
C ALA A 263 4.88 7.44 0.48
N MET A 264 5.88 7.67 -0.37
CA MET A 264 6.70 8.89 -0.35
C MET A 264 5.93 10.12 -0.83
N HIS A 265 4.92 9.95 -1.70
CA HIS A 265 4.22 11.06 -2.38
C HIS A 265 5.17 12.06 -3.08
N GLY A 266 6.26 11.55 -3.65
CA GLY A 266 7.30 12.38 -4.27
C GLY A 266 8.21 11.60 -5.21
N LEU A 267 9.35 12.19 -5.56
CA LEU A 267 10.30 11.67 -6.54
C LEU A 267 11.69 11.38 -5.97
N GLY A 268 11.82 11.20 -4.66
CA GLY A 268 13.10 10.96 -4.00
C GLY A 268 13.88 12.25 -3.75
N SER A 269 15.13 12.12 -3.31
CA SER A 269 16.02 13.29 -3.22
C SER A 269 16.36 13.85 -4.60
N SER A 270 16.82 15.10 -4.65
CA SER A 270 17.26 15.73 -5.90
C SER A 270 18.31 14.91 -6.66
N ALA A 271 19.16 14.18 -5.93
CA ALA A 271 20.20 13.32 -6.50
C ALA A 271 19.62 12.03 -7.13
N LYS A 272 18.51 11.51 -6.61
CA LYS A 272 17.89 10.26 -7.09
C LYS A 272 16.73 10.47 -8.06
N ARG A 273 16.19 11.70 -8.14
CA ARG A 273 15.01 12.05 -8.94
C ARG A 273 15.07 11.57 -10.39
N SER A 274 16.15 11.86 -11.11
CA SER A 274 16.28 11.47 -12.52
C SER A 274 16.25 9.95 -12.67
N SER A 275 17.01 9.23 -11.85
CA SER A 275 17.09 7.77 -11.91
C SER A 275 15.77 7.11 -11.52
N TYR A 276 15.01 7.72 -10.61
CA TYR A 276 13.68 7.25 -10.27
C TYR A 276 12.67 7.47 -11.40
N VAL A 277 12.65 8.64 -12.04
CA VAL A 277 11.80 8.90 -13.21
C VAL A 277 12.10 7.91 -14.33
N ASP A 278 13.38 7.67 -14.64
CA ASP A 278 13.77 6.68 -15.66
C ASP A 278 13.31 5.25 -15.27
N THR A 279 13.40 4.91 -13.98
CA THR A 279 12.91 3.63 -13.44
C THR A 279 11.40 3.50 -13.60
N LEU A 280 10.63 4.55 -13.29
CA LEU A 280 9.16 4.57 -13.44
C LEU A 280 8.75 4.39 -14.90
N VAL A 281 9.40 5.11 -15.83
CA VAL A 281 9.18 4.95 -17.27
C VAL A 281 9.39 3.51 -17.71
N ARG A 282 10.51 2.89 -17.31
CA ARG A 282 10.84 1.49 -17.64
C ARG A 282 9.81 0.52 -17.06
N CYS A 283 9.39 0.71 -15.81
CA CYS A 283 8.42 -0.16 -15.15
C CYS A 283 7.02 -0.06 -15.75
N MET A 284 6.68 1.06 -16.39
CA MET A 284 5.42 1.29 -17.09
C MET A 284 5.41 0.79 -18.55
N ASP A 285 6.54 0.30 -19.07
CA ASP A 285 6.62 -0.24 -20.44
C ASP A 285 5.57 -1.35 -20.67
N PRO A 286 4.84 -1.37 -21.80
CA PRO A 286 3.76 -2.32 -22.06
C PRO A 286 4.16 -3.80 -21.90
N THR A 287 5.42 -4.12 -22.17
CA THR A 287 5.95 -5.50 -22.05
C THR A 287 6.14 -5.94 -20.60
N ARG A 288 6.08 -5.02 -19.63
CA ARG A 288 6.20 -5.34 -18.21
C ARG A 288 4.92 -5.99 -17.70
N PRO A 289 5.03 -6.89 -16.70
CA PRO A 289 3.87 -7.49 -16.07
C PRO A 289 2.91 -6.42 -15.52
N ARG A 290 1.60 -6.68 -15.65
CA ARG A 290 0.51 -5.78 -15.25
C ARG A 290 0.72 -5.19 -13.85
N ARG A 291 1.11 -6.01 -12.87
CA ARG A 291 1.39 -5.58 -11.50
C ARG A 291 2.48 -4.51 -11.40
N VAL A 292 3.60 -4.70 -12.10
CA VAL A 292 4.73 -3.75 -12.10
C VAL A 292 4.32 -2.44 -12.76
N ARG A 293 3.62 -2.51 -13.90
CA ARG A 293 3.09 -1.32 -14.59
C ARG A 293 2.18 -0.52 -13.69
N TYR A 294 1.23 -1.18 -13.03
CA TYR A 294 0.23 -0.51 -12.19
C TYR A 294 0.85 0.03 -10.90
N ALA A 295 1.78 -0.70 -10.29
CA ALA A 295 2.53 -0.21 -9.14
C ALA A 295 3.36 1.04 -9.48
N ALA A 296 4.03 1.05 -10.64
CA ALA A 296 4.77 2.21 -11.13
C ALA A 296 3.83 3.38 -11.42
N PHE A 297 2.72 3.13 -12.11
CA PHE A 297 1.71 4.15 -12.37
C PHE A 297 1.14 4.73 -11.08
N ARG A 298 0.85 3.88 -10.08
CA ARG A 298 0.41 4.31 -8.76
C ARG A 298 1.44 5.21 -8.09
N ALA A 299 2.72 4.84 -8.12
CA ALA A 299 3.79 5.65 -7.57
C ALA A 299 3.91 7.03 -8.25
N VAL A 300 3.71 7.09 -9.57
CA VAL A 300 3.63 8.35 -10.31
C VAL A 300 2.40 9.17 -9.90
N SER A 301 1.24 8.52 -9.77
CA SER A 301 -0.02 9.16 -9.33
C SER A 301 0.15 9.81 -7.95
N ASP A 302 0.77 9.13 -7.01
CA ASP A 302 1.00 9.65 -5.66
C ASP A 302 2.06 10.77 -5.62
N ALA A 303 3.00 10.79 -6.59
CA ALA A 303 3.99 11.86 -6.78
C ALA A 303 3.47 13.05 -7.63
N GLY A 304 2.17 13.07 -7.97
CA GLY A 304 1.59 13.98 -8.95
C GLY A 304 1.79 15.47 -8.64
N ASP A 305 1.75 15.87 -7.37
CA ASP A 305 1.94 17.28 -7.00
C ASP A 305 3.40 17.73 -7.12
N GLU A 306 4.37 16.89 -6.72
CA GLU A 306 5.79 17.18 -6.96
C GLU A 306 6.06 17.28 -8.47
N LEU A 307 5.51 16.35 -9.27
CA LEU A 307 5.62 16.39 -10.72
C LEU A 307 5.04 17.66 -11.34
N ALA A 308 3.85 18.08 -10.88
CA ALA A 308 3.22 19.31 -11.34
C ALA A 308 4.02 20.57 -10.96
N SER A 309 4.77 20.53 -9.85
CA SER A 309 5.62 21.64 -9.41
C SER A 309 6.90 21.81 -10.24
N ILE A 310 7.32 20.77 -10.97
CA ILE A 310 8.52 20.85 -11.82
C ILE A 310 8.21 21.75 -13.02
N THR A 311 8.79 22.95 -13.02
CA THR A 311 8.81 23.82 -14.18
C THR A 311 10.03 23.49 -15.03
N ASN A 312 9.91 23.63 -16.35
CA ASN A 312 11.03 23.39 -17.26
C ASN A 312 12.12 24.42 -16.96
N SER A 313 13.16 24.02 -16.22
CA SER A 313 14.42 24.76 -16.20
C SER A 313 15.07 24.54 -17.57
N SER A 314 14.85 25.52 -18.44
CA SER A 314 15.40 25.62 -19.78
C SER A 314 16.92 25.36 -19.74
N THR A 315 17.41 24.38 -20.52
CA THR A 315 18.67 24.44 -21.33
C THR A 315 19.28 23.11 -21.78
N SER A 316 18.79 21.93 -21.37
CA SER A 316 19.42 20.66 -21.81
C SER A 316 18.85 20.13 -23.14
N GLN A 317 19.73 19.84 -24.11
CA GLN A 317 19.42 19.21 -25.41
C GLN A 317 19.06 17.71 -25.31
N SER A 318 19.09 17.10 -24.13
CA SER A 318 18.66 15.70 -23.95
C SER A 318 17.13 15.58 -23.92
N VAL A 319 16.57 14.52 -24.50
CA VAL A 319 15.13 14.18 -24.36
C VAL A 319 14.73 14.26 -22.89
N ASP A 320 13.84 15.19 -22.58
CA ASP A 320 13.39 15.48 -21.23
C ASP A 320 12.80 14.20 -20.59
N PRO A 321 13.29 13.76 -19.42
CA PRO A 321 12.71 12.64 -18.67
C PRO A 321 11.19 12.77 -18.48
N LEU A 322 10.66 14.00 -18.37
CA LEU A 322 9.22 14.24 -18.24
C LEU A 322 8.45 13.95 -19.54
N ASP A 323 9.06 14.14 -20.71
CA ASP A 323 8.45 13.76 -22.00
C ASP A 323 8.39 12.23 -22.16
N LYS A 324 9.40 11.51 -21.66
CA LYS A 324 9.35 10.05 -21.61
C LYS A 324 8.28 9.58 -20.63
N LEU A 325 8.19 10.23 -19.47
CA LEU A 325 7.19 9.93 -18.45
C LEU A 325 5.77 10.12 -18.99
N SER A 326 5.46 11.28 -19.56
CA SER A 326 4.17 11.58 -20.20
C SER A 326 3.75 10.48 -21.18
N ARG A 327 4.62 10.13 -22.14
CA ARG A 327 4.35 9.06 -23.12
C ARG A 327 4.15 7.67 -22.52
N ALA A 328 4.77 7.39 -21.38
CA ALA A 328 4.65 6.10 -20.69
C ALA A 328 3.35 5.95 -19.88
N LEU A 329 2.71 7.05 -19.46
CA LEU A 329 1.51 7.01 -18.62
C LEU A 329 0.33 6.31 -19.28
N LEU A 330 0.04 6.62 -20.54
CA LEU A 330 -1.15 6.11 -21.22
C LEU A 330 -1.05 4.60 -21.56
N PRO A 331 0.07 4.09 -22.09
CA PRO A 331 0.26 2.65 -22.28
C PRO A 331 0.30 1.85 -20.96
N ALA A 332 0.66 2.47 -19.84
CA ALA A 332 0.70 1.79 -18.55
C ALA A 332 -0.68 1.34 -18.09
N ILE A 333 -1.71 2.15 -18.36
CA ILE A 333 -3.10 1.88 -17.92
C ILE A 333 -3.94 1.18 -18.98
N ARG A 334 -3.60 1.33 -20.26
CA ARG A 334 -4.35 0.68 -21.34
C ARG A 334 -4.07 -0.82 -21.31
N PRO A 335 -5.10 -1.68 -21.20
CA PRO A 335 -4.91 -3.09 -21.45
C PRO A 335 -4.46 -3.25 -22.91
N ASP A 336 -3.47 -4.10 -23.16
CA ASP A 336 -3.17 -4.52 -24.53
C ASP A 336 -4.43 -5.19 -25.05
N HIS A 337 -5.11 -4.54 -26.00
CA HIS A 337 -6.35 -5.03 -26.61
C HIS A 337 -6.06 -6.22 -27.54
N ASN A 338 -5.45 -7.28 -27.01
CA ASN A 338 -5.52 -8.63 -27.59
C ASN A 338 -6.65 -9.37 -26.87
N PRO A 339 -7.90 -9.30 -27.39
CA PRO A 339 -9.11 -9.67 -26.68
C PRO A 339 -9.38 -11.18 -26.71
N THR A 340 -8.35 -12.02 -26.78
CA THR A 340 -8.53 -13.42 -27.18
C THR A 340 -9.14 -14.36 -26.14
N THR A 341 -9.46 -13.90 -24.93
CA THR A 341 -10.18 -14.74 -23.94
C THR A 341 -11.07 -13.88 -23.05
N HIS A 342 -12.26 -13.57 -23.56
CA HIS A 342 -13.36 -13.04 -22.76
C HIS A 342 -13.88 -14.13 -21.82
N ASP A 343 -13.48 -14.10 -20.55
CA ASP A 343 -14.21 -14.79 -19.48
C ASP A 343 -15.13 -13.75 -18.82
N GLY A 344 -16.43 -13.82 -19.15
CA GLY A 344 -17.38 -12.70 -19.10
C GLY A 344 -17.86 -12.25 -17.71
N THR A 345 -17.07 -12.39 -16.66
CA THR A 345 -17.54 -12.09 -15.29
C THR A 345 -16.45 -11.46 -14.42
N SER A 346 -16.57 -10.13 -14.24
CA SER A 346 -15.95 -9.28 -13.19
C SER A 346 -14.83 -8.28 -13.56
N GLU A 347 -14.45 -8.11 -14.82
CA GLU A 347 -13.33 -7.19 -15.17
C GLU A 347 -13.65 -5.69 -14.96
N ASN A 348 -14.92 -5.28 -15.03
CA ASN A 348 -15.28 -3.85 -15.06
C ASN A 348 -14.92 -3.06 -13.78
N SER A 349 -14.83 -3.72 -12.61
CA SER A 349 -14.64 -2.99 -11.34
C SER A 349 -13.22 -2.47 -11.13
N PHE A 350 -12.20 -3.18 -11.64
CA PHE A 350 -10.80 -2.80 -11.49
C PHE A 350 -10.37 -1.76 -12.51
N GLU A 351 -10.93 -1.83 -13.72
CA GLU A 351 -10.70 -0.80 -14.76
C GLU A 351 -11.16 0.59 -14.27
N ALA A 352 -12.28 0.66 -13.57
CA ALA A 352 -12.77 1.91 -12.97
C ALA A 352 -11.78 2.50 -11.93
N LEU A 353 -11.11 1.65 -11.13
CA LEU A 353 -10.11 2.11 -10.16
C LEU A 353 -8.83 2.63 -10.84
N GLY A 354 -8.39 1.98 -11.91
CA GLY A 354 -7.26 2.44 -12.73
C GLY A 354 -7.57 3.78 -13.39
N ASN A 355 -8.75 3.92 -14.00
CA ASN A 355 -9.21 5.17 -14.60
C ASN A 355 -9.29 6.30 -13.59
N ARG A 356 -9.79 6.03 -12.37
CA ARG A 356 -9.80 7.00 -11.27
C ARG A 356 -8.41 7.49 -10.89
N CYS A 357 -7.45 6.57 -10.71
CA CYS A 357 -6.06 6.94 -10.40
C CYS A 357 -5.42 7.76 -11.52
N TYR A 358 -5.77 7.44 -12.77
CA TYR A 358 -5.34 8.20 -13.94
C TYR A 358 -5.92 9.60 -13.97
N LEU A 359 -7.24 9.76 -13.83
CA LEU A 359 -7.89 11.07 -13.80
C LEU A 359 -7.34 11.94 -12.68
N ARG A 360 -7.09 11.37 -11.49
CA ARG A 360 -6.46 12.09 -10.37
C ARG A 360 -5.06 12.60 -10.74
N LEU A 361 -4.23 11.77 -11.39
CA LEU A 361 -2.90 12.17 -11.84
C LEU A 361 -2.98 13.28 -12.90
N ILE A 362 -3.78 13.10 -13.95
CA ILE A 362 -3.93 14.09 -15.02
C ILE A 362 -4.44 15.42 -14.46
N PHE A 363 -5.40 15.37 -13.52
CA PHE A 363 -5.89 16.55 -12.80
C PHE A 363 -4.77 17.28 -12.05
N ALA A 364 -3.87 16.57 -11.37
CA ALA A 364 -2.74 17.16 -10.67
C ALA A 364 -1.74 17.80 -11.66
N LEU A 365 -1.35 17.06 -12.70
CA LEU A 365 -0.40 17.53 -13.72
C LEU A 365 -0.93 18.74 -14.50
N ALA A 366 -2.22 18.80 -14.80
CA ALA A 366 -2.85 19.90 -15.53
C ALA A 366 -2.79 21.27 -14.81
N LYS A 367 -2.30 21.33 -13.58
CA LYS A 367 -2.01 22.60 -12.88
C LYS A 367 -0.83 23.37 -13.51
N ASN A 368 0.00 22.69 -14.30
CA ASN A 368 1.21 23.24 -14.90
C ASN A 368 1.08 23.28 -16.43
N GLU A 369 1.29 24.46 -17.02
CA GLU A 369 1.12 24.67 -18.47
C GLU A 369 2.02 23.76 -19.32
N GLY A 370 3.27 23.56 -18.88
CA GLY A 370 4.20 22.65 -19.55
C GLY A 370 3.73 21.19 -19.52
N TRP A 371 3.01 20.78 -18.48
CA TRP A 371 2.35 19.48 -18.46
C TRP A 371 1.10 19.47 -19.35
N CYS A 372 0.28 20.53 -19.39
CA CYS A 372 -0.85 20.64 -20.30
C CYS A 372 -0.45 20.42 -21.77
N GLU A 373 0.68 21.01 -22.20
CA GLU A 373 1.25 20.81 -23.54
C GLU A 373 1.63 19.35 -23.79
N ARG A 374 2.35 18.71 -22.85
CA ARG A 374 2.73 17.30 -22.96
C ARG A 374 1.53 16.37 -23.00
N LEU A 375 0.56 16.59 -22.13
CA LEU A 375 -0.68 15.82 -22.05
C LEU A 375 -1.48 15.92 -23.36
N THR A 376 -1.53 17.12 -23.96
CA THR A 376 -2.18 17.34 -25.26
C THR A 376 -1.43 16.64 -26.39
N ARG A 377 -0.10 16.83 -26.47
CA ARG A 377 0.78 16.24 -27.49
C ARG A 377 0.73 14.72 -27.46
N ASP A 378 0.78 14.13 -26.26
CA ASP A 378 0.91 12.68 -26.07
C ASP A 378 -0.47 11.97 -26.02
N GLY A 379 -1.55 12.69 -26.34
CA GLY A 379 -2.88 12.11 -26.60
C GLY A 379 -3.75 11.85 -25.37
N HIS A 380 -3.37 12.37 -24.20
CA HIS A 380 -4.12 12.19 -22.95
C HIS A 380 -5.52 12.80 -23.01
N ILE A 381 -5.67 13.92 -23.73
CA ILE A 381 -6.97 14.61 -23.86
C ILE A 381 -7.95 13.79 -24.68
N LYS A 382 -7.49 13.21 -25.79
CA LYS A 382 -8.30 12.29 -26.61
C LYS A 382 -8.78 11.10 -25.78
N TRP A 383 -7.92 10.58 -24.91
CA TRP A 383 -8.30 9.52 -23.98
C TRP A 383 -9.32 9.99 -22.93
N CYS A 384 -9.10 11.14 -22.28
CA CYS A 384 -10.07 11.71 -21.35
C CYS A 384 -11.44 11.92 -22.00
N ILE A 385 -11.50 12.36 -23.26
CA ILE A 385 -12.77 12.49 -24.01
C ILE A 385 -13.44 11.12 -24.17
N SER A 386 -12.69 10.07 -24.51
CA SER A 386 -13.26 8.71 -24.62
C SER A 386 -13.77 8.14 -23.29
N LEU A 387 -13.34 8.71 -22.16
CA LEU A 387 -13.81 8.31 -20.82
C LEU A 387 -15.08 9.05 -20.38
N VAL A 388 -15.56 10.08 -21.08
CA VAL A 388 -16.70 10.92 -20.64
C VAL A 388 -17.92 10.06 -20.33
N ASP A 389 -18.36 9.21 -21.27
CA ASP A 389 -19.56 8.39 -21.09
C ASP A 389 -19.40 7.40 -19.94
N GLN A 390 -18.22 6.81 -19.79
CA GLN A 390 -17.91 5.87 -18.70
C GLN A 390 -17.92 6.58 -17.33
N VAL A 391 -17.36 7.79 -17.26
CA VAL A 391 -17.28 8.59 -16.04
C VAL A 391 -18.66 9.11 -15.63
N LEU A 392 -19.52 9.46 -16.59
CA LEU A 392 -20.89 9.89 -16.30
C LEU A 392 -21.69 8.77 -15.61
N VAL A 393 -21.48 7.50 -15.96
CA VAL A 393 -22.11 6.34 -15.30
C VAL A 393 -21.28 5.74 -14.14
N SER A 394 -20.08 6.25 -13.88
CA SER A 394 -19.17 5.72 -12.86
C SER A 394 -19.80 5.79 -11.45
N PRO A 395 -19.64 4.75 -10.62
CA PRO A 395 -20.04 4.81 -9.22
C PRO A 395 -19.12 5.72 -8.40
N PHE A 396 -17.98 6.16 -8.95
CA PHE A 396 -17.03 7.02 -8.25
C PHE A 396 -17.29 8.50 -8.58
N PRO A 397 -17.80 9.26 -7.61
CA PRO A 397 -18.34 10.59 -7.88
C PRO A 397 -17.27 11.63 -8.27
N LEU A 398 -16.08 11.50 -7.70
CA LEU A 398 -14.95 12.41 -7.95
C LEU A 398 -14.41 12.33 -9.38
N ASP A 399 -14.63 11.23 -10.10
CA ASP A 399 -14.16 11.07 -11.47
C ASP A 399 -14.73 12.16 -12.38
N ARG A 400 -16.02 12.50 -12.17
CA ARG A 400 -16.73 13.55 -12.91
C ARG A 400 -16.12 14.92 -12.65
N PHE A 401 -15.77 15.19 -11.38
CA PHE A 401 -15.11 16.43 -10.99
C PHE A 401 -13.72 16.55 -11.60
N TYR A 402 -12.88 15.52 -11.46
CA TYR A 402 -11.53 15.53 -12.05
C TYR A 402 -11.59 15.73 -13.56
N LEU A 403 -12.44 14.98 -14.24
CA LEU A 403 -12.57 15.07 -15.69
C LEU A 403 -13.03 16.47 -16.14
N ALA A 404 -14.02 17.06 -15.46
CA ALA A 404 -14.47 18.43 -15.74
C ALA A 404 -13.32 19.44 -15.61
N VAL A 405 -12.57 19.38 -14.52
CA VAL A 405 -11.48 20.34 -14.26
C VAL A 405 -10.29 20.12 -15.20
N ILE A 406 -9.98 18.87 -15.58
CA ILE A 406 -8.95 18.59 -16.59
C ILE A 406 -9.27 19.33 -17.89
N PHE A 407 -10.51 19.22 -18.37
CA PHE A 407 -10.92 19.93 -19.59
C PHE A 407 -10.85 21.44 -19.41
N LEU A 408 -11.23 21.97 -18.25
CA LEU A 408 -11.13 23.40 -17.99
C LEU A 408 -9.72 23.95 -17.97
N ARG A 409 -8.75 23.16 -17.53
CA ARG A 409 -7.35 23.58 -17.47
C ARG A 409 -6.65 23.47 -18.83
N ILE A 410 -7.03 22.48 -19.64
CA ILE A 410 -6.32 22.16 -20.89
C ILE A 410 -7.01 22.74 -22.13
N ASP A 411 -8.34 22.79 -22.14
CA ASP A 411 -9.14 23.48 -23.15
C ASP A 411 -10.31 24.24 -22.50
N PRO A 412 -10.05 25.44 -21.96
CA PRO A 412 -11.10 26.29 -21.39
C PRO A 412 -12.21 26.62 -22.39
N SER A 413 -11.94 26.51 -23.70
CA SER A 413 -12.91 26.83 -24.74
C SER A 413 -13.93 25.72 -25.01
N GLY A 414 -13.73 24.52 -24.45
CA GLY A 414 -14.65 23.39 -24.57
C GLY A 414 -14.85 22.90 -26.01
N LYS A 415 -13.90 23.16 -26.91
CA LYS A 415 -14.02 22.83 -28.34
C LYS A 415 -13.98 21.34 -28.61
N TYR A 416 -13.37 20.57 -27.71
CA TYR A 416 -13.19 19.13 -27.91
C TYR A 416 -14.41 18.27 -27.52
N ILE A 417 -15.39 18.83 -26.83
CA ILE A 417 -16.55 18.08 -26.30
C ILE A 417 -17.82 18.74 -26.83
N SER A 418 -18.79 17.94 -27.22
CA SER A 418 -20.10 18.49 -27.59
C SER A 418 -20.75 19.21 -26.39
N PRO A 419 -21.55 20.26 -26.62
CA PRO A 419 -22.12 21.07 -25.54
C PRO A 419 -22.93 20.27 -24.51
N ASP A 420 -23.65 19.23 -24.93
CA ASP A 420 -24.57 18.51 -24.04
C ASP A 420 -23.83 17.63 -23.00
N PRO A 421 -22.93 16.69 -23.39
CA PRO A 421 -22.11 15.95 -22.40
C PRO A 421 -21.29 16.87 -21.51
N TRP A 422 -20.82 18.00 -22.05
CA TRP A 422 -20.09 18.99 -21.29
C TRP A 422 -20.93 19.63 -20.17
N ARG A 423 -22.15 20.07 -20.48
CA ARG A 423 -23.11 20.58 -19.50
C ARG A 423 -23.46 19.53 -18.45
N THR A 424 -23.72 18.29 -18.87
CA THR A 424 -23.99 17.17 -17.96
C THR A 424 -22.82 16.90 -17.03
N LEU A 425 -21.59 16.97 -17.53
CA LEU A 425 -20.38 16.76 -16.75
C LEU A 425 -20.17 17.88 -15.71
N ILE A 426 -20.33 19.15 -16.08
CA ILE A 426 -20.27 20.29 -15.14
C ILE A 426 -21.33 20.16 -14.05
N LYS A 427 -22.59 19.90 -14.42
CA LYS A 427 -23.68 19.72 -13.45
C LYS A 427 -23.37 18.58 -12.48
N SER A 428 -22.89 17.47 -13.02
CA SER A 428 -22.52 16.31 -12.20
C SER A 428 -21.34 16.62 -11.27
N ALA A 429 -20.34 17.39 -11.71
CA ALA A 429 -19.21 17.79 -10.88
C ALA A 429 -19.66 18.57 -9.64
N TRP A 430 -20.63 19.49 -9.76
CA TRP A 430 -21.21 20.20 -8.60
C TRP A 430 -21.96 19.27 -7.66
N ASN A 431 -22.85 18.45 -8.20
CA ASN A 431 -23.64 17.50 -7.42
C ASN A 431 -22.77 16.57 -6.56
N GLN A 432 -21.63 16.16 -7.09
CA GLN A 432 -20.73 15.21 -6.43
C GLN A 432 -19.82 15.83 -5.36
N LEU A 433 -19.72 17.16 -5.30
CA LEU A 433 -18.97 17.80 -4.22
C LEU A 433 -19.64 17.62 -2.85
N ASP A 434 -20.94 17.32 -2.80
CA ASP A 434 -21.76 17.05 -1.60
C ASP A 434 -21.14 15.97 -0.67
N TYR A 435 -20.51 14.96 -1.24
CA TYR A 435 -20.26 13.74 -0.47
C TYR A 435 -18.89 13.65 0.21
N LEU A 436 -17.80 14.19 -0.33
CA LEU A 436 -16.45 13.70 0.04
C LEU A 436 -15.26 14.67 -0.13
N ALA A 437 -15.45 15.91 -0.60
CA ALA A 437 -14.39 16.57 -1.38
C ALA A 437 -13.77 17.85 -0.78
N ILE A 438 -14.42 18.52 0.19
CA ILE A 438 -14.00 19.87 0.61
C ILE A 438 -12.84 19.85 1.61
N ASP A 439 -12.42 18.67 2.06
CA ASP A 439 -11.19 18.53 2.85
C ASP A 439 -9.92 18.57 1.99
N ASP A 440 -10.03 18.32 0.68
CA ASP A 440 -8.89 18.29 -0.24
C ASP A 440 -8.58 19.69 -0.81
N ALA A 441 -7.39 20.20 -0.48
CA ALA A 441 -6.93 21.51 -0.94
C ALA A 441 -6.87 21.64 -2.47
N HIS A 442 -6.64 20.54 -3.19
CA HIS A 442 -6.60 20.56 -4.66
C HIS A 442 -7.97 20.73 -5.28
N ILE A 443 -9.00 20.17 -4.64
CA ILE A 443 -10.40 20.35 -5.06
C ILE A 443 -10.82 21.79 -4.79
N ILE A 444 -10.53 22.33 -3.60
CA ILE A 444 -10.80 23.73 -3.25
C ILE A 444 -10.15 24.68 -4.28
N GLY A 445 -8.86 24.49 -4.56
CA GLY A 445 -8.11 25.32 -5.52
C GLY A 445 -8.62 25.19 -6.97
N ALA A 446 -9.43 24.18 -7.29
CA ALA A 446 -10.04 24.02 -8.60
C ALA A 446 -11.42 24.68 -8.75
N LEU A 447 -12.08 25.07 -7.65
CA LEU A 447 -13.42 25.65 -7.66
C LEU A 447 -13.55 26.93 -8.51
N PRO A 448 -12.58 27.87 -8.52
CA PRO A 448 -12.68 29.06 -9.38
C PRO A 448 -12.81 28.72 -10.87
N ALA A 449 -12.09 27.69 -11.34
CA ALA A 449 -12.18 27.22 -12.72
C ALA A 449 -13.56 26.61 -13.01
N LEU A 450 -14.08 25.78 -12.10
CA LEU A 450 -15.40 25.19 -12.22
C LEU A 450 -16.51 26.26 -12.22
N VAL A 451 -16.40 27.28 -11.38
CA VAL A 451 -17.31 28.44 -11.38
C VAL A 451 -17.33 29.13 -12.74
N THR A 452 -16.15 29.40 -13.30
CA THR A 452 -16.02 30.04 -14.62
C THR A 452 -16.69 29.20 -15.72
N ALA A 453 -16.44 27.89 -15.72
CA ALA A 453 -17.09 26.93 -16.62
C ALA A 453 -18.61 26.97 -16.55
N THR A 454 -19.11 27.04 -15.32
CA THR A 454 -20.54 26.99 -15.02
C THR A 454 -21.22 28.23 -15.55
N ARG A 455 -20.62 29.41 -15.38
CA ARG A 455 -21.11 30.68 -15.96
C ARG A 455 -21.20 30.62 -17.49
N GLN A 456 -20.19 30.05 -18.14
CA GLN A 456 -20.16 29.92 -19.61
C GLN A 456 -21.18 28.90 -20.14
N ASN A 457 -21.60 27.96 -19.31
CA ASN A 457 -22.47 26.84 -19.68
C ASN A 457 -23.78 26.84 -18.87
N LEU A 458 -24.21 28.01 -18.40
CA LEU A 458 -25.45 28.14 -17.64
C LEU A 458 -26.61 27.53 -18.44
N PRO A 459 -27.52 26.80 -17.76
CA PRO A 459 -28.78 26.39 -18.37
C PRO A 459 -29.49 27.60 -18.98
N ASP A 460 -30.24 27.40 -20.07
CA ASP A 460 -31.17 28.43 -20.56
C ASP A 460 -32.05 28.86 -19.37
N ALA A 461 -32.26 30.16 -19.18
CA ALA A 461 -33.10 30.69 -18.11
C ALA A 461 -34.50 30.04 -18.10
N LYS A 462 -34.94 29.50 -19.24
CA LYS A 462 -36.19 28.74 -19.36
C LYS A 462 -36.19 27.37 -18.67
N ASP A 463 -35.03 26.77 -18.39
CA ASP A 463 -34.90 25.52 -17.65
C ASP A 463 -34.77 25.78 -16.14
N VAL A 464 -35.89 26.18 -15.55
CA VAL A 464 -36.00 26.53 -14.13
C VAL A 464 -35.62 25.36 -13.22
N VAL A 465 -35.92 24.12 -13.65
CA VAL A 465 -35.64 22.92 -12.85
C VAL A 465 -34.14 22.69 -12.77
N ALA A 466 -33.44 22.70 -13.91
CA ALA A 466 -31.99 22.53 -13.92
C ALA A 466 -31.27 23.64 -13.17
N LEU A 467 -31.73 24.89 -13.31
CA LEU A 467 -31.17 26.03 -12.60
C LEU A 467 -31.33 25.87 -11.08
N LYS A 468 -32.52 25.49 -10.61
CA LYS A 468 -32.79 25.30 -9.18
C LYS A 468 -31.96 24.18 -8.55
N GLU A 469 -31.78 23.07 -9.26
CA GLU A 469 -30.90 21.97 -8.82
C GLU A 469 -29.45 22.44 -8.70
N LEU A 470 -28.94 23.14 -9.73
CA LEU A 470 -27.59 23.69 -9.71
C LEU A 470 -27.40 24.70 -8.56
N THR A 471 -28.37 25.59 -8.32
CA THR A 471 -28.34 26.54 -7.20
C THR A 471 -28.24 25.81 -5.86
N LYS A 472 -28.97 24.70 -5.70
CA LYS A 472 -28.92 23.88 -4.48
C LYS A 472 -27.52 23.27 -4.27
N ASP A 473 -26.94 22.70 -5.33
CA ASP A 473 -25.62 22.05 -5.27
C ASP A 473 -24.52 23.10 -4.97
N VAL A 474 -24.56 24.27 -5.61
CA VAL A 474 -23.62 25.38 -5.36
C VAL A 474 -23.77 25.94 -3.94
N ASN A 475 -25.00 26.10 -3.44
CA ASN A 475 -25.26 26.56 -2.06
C ASN A 475 -24.68 25.59 -1.02
N TRP A 476 -24.79 24.29 -1.28
CA TRP A 476 -24.22 23.30 -0.39
C TRP A 476 -22.70 23.47 -0.30
N VAL A 477 -22.00 23.60 -1.44
CA VAL A 477 -20.54 23.79 -1.46
C VAL A 477 -20.16 25.09 -0.73
N LEU A 478 -20.92 26.16 -0.96
CA LEU A 478 -20.74 27.43 -0.27
C LEU A 478 -20.84 27.29 1.25
N ARG A 479 -21.83 26.57 1.76
CA ARG A 479 -22.01 26.33 3.20
C ARG A 479 -20.80 25.59 3.79
N MET A 480 -20.32 24.55 3.12
CA MET A 480 -19.16 23.79 3.58
C MET A 480 -17.87 24.61 3.59
N LEU A 481 -17.66 25.48 2.59
CA LEU A 481 -16.53 26.41 2.60
C LEU A 481 -16.61 27.38 3.79
N LYS A 482 -17.80 27.89 4.12
CA LYS A 482 -18.01 28.74 5.32
C LYS A 482 -17.73 27.99 6.62
N GLU A 483 -18.19 26.74 6.74
CA GLU A 483 -17.90 25.89 7.89
C GLU A 483 -16.39 25.66 8.05
N LYS A 484 -15.69 25.36 6.96
CA LYS A 484 -14.23 25.17 6.95
C LYS A 484 -13.46 26.45 7.31
N GLN A 485 -13.87 27.60 6.75
CA GLN A 485 -13.31 28.91 7.11
C GLN A 485 -13.46 29.20 8.61
N GLY A 486 -14.59 28.83 9.20
CA GLY A 486 -14.84 29.01 10.64
C GLY A 486 -14.09 28.02 11.55
N ALA A 487 -13.71 26.84 11.05
CA ALA A 487 -13.01 25.81 11.81
C ALA A 487 -11.50 26.02 11.91
N HIS A 488 -10.88 26.72 10.94
CA HIS A 488 -9.45 26.99 10.94
C HIS A 488 -9.12 28.29 11.67
N TYR A 489 -8.26 28.21 12.70
CA TYR A 489 -7.76 29.37 13.45
C TYR A 489 -6.78 30.25 12.65
N GLN A 490 -6.42 29.87 11.43
CA GLN A 490 -5.57 30.63 10.51
C GLN A 490 -6.28 30.81 9.17
N ALA A 491 -6.08 31.97 8.55
CA ALA A 491 -6.55 32.26 7.20
C ALA A 491 -5.94 31.24 6.23
N ASP A 492 -6.80 30.48 5.55
CA ASP A 492 -6.42 29.62 4.45
C ASP A 492 -6.80 30.36 3.16
N ASP A 493 -5.81 31.02 2.54
CA ASP A 493 -5.97 31.83 1.33
C ASP A 493 -6.71 31.06 0.21
N LEU A 494 -6.56 29.72 0.16
CA LEU A 494 -7.25 28.89 -0.83
C LEU A 494 -8.75 28.82 -0.57
N VAL A 495 -9.15 28.67 0.71
CA VAL A 495 -10.56 28.62 1.11
C VAL A 495 -11.21 29.98 0.87
N ASP A 496 -10.53 31.06 1.24
CA ASP A 496 -11.05 32.43 1.05
C ASP A 496 -11.24 32.77 -0.43
N ALA A 497 -10.27 32.42 -1.28
CA ALA A 497 -10.39 32.59 -2.72
C ALA A 497 -11.55 31.77 -3.30
N ALA A 498 -11.65 30.48 -2.94
CA ALA A 498 -12.74 29.63 -3.42
C ALA A 498 -14.11 30.13 -2.95
N LEU A 499 -14.22 30.56 -1.68
CA LEU A 499 -15.44 31.09 -1.09
C LEU A 499 -15.96 32.29 -1.89
N LEU A 500 -15.08 33.24 -2.24
CA LEU A 500 -15.44 34.43 -3.01
C LEU A 500 -16.05 34.06 -4.38
N HIS A 501 -15.42 33.13 -5.10
CA HIS A 501 -15.91 32.71 -6.41
C HIS A 501 -17.23 31.95 -6.34
N VAL A 502 -17.36 31.02 -5.38
CA VAL A 502 -18.58 30.20 -5.20
C VAL A 502 -19.75 31.06 -4.71
N GLN A 503 -19.52 32.01 -3.80
CA GLN A 503 -20.54 32.96 -3.34
C GLN A 503 -21.07 33.79 -4.51
N GLY A 504 -20.18 34.34 -5.34
CA GLY A 504 -20.60 35.12 -6.52
C GLY A 504 -21.46 34.31 -7.50
N LEU A 505 -21.10 33.03 -7.75
CA LEU A 505 -21.93 32.14 -8.58
C LEU A 505 -23.29 31.88 -7.93
N TYR A 506 -23.34 31.63 -6.62
CA TYR A 506 -24.59 31.40 -5.91
C TYR A 506 -25.54 32.58 -5.99
N ASP A 507 -25.03 33.80 -5.83
CA ASP A 507 -25.84 35.02 -5.90
C ASP A 507 -26.45 35.22 -7.30
N GLU A 508 -25.65 34.98 -8.36
CA GLU A 508 -26.09 35.01 -9.75
C GLU A 508 -27.20 33.99 -10.03
N LEU A 509 -27.00 32.73 -9.61
CA LEU A 509 -27.96 31.64 -9.81
C LEU A 509 -29.26 31.88 -9.03
N SER A 510 -29.16 32.42 -7.81
CA SER A 510 -30.30 32.76 -6.98
C SER A 510 -31.14 33.88 -7.61
N ALA A 511 -30.49 34.95 -8.10
CA ALA A 511 -31.16 36.03 -8.80
C ALA A 511 -31.86 35.54 -10.08
N ALA A 512 -31.19 34.71 -10.89
CA ALA A 512 -31.78 34.13 -12.09
C ALA A 512 -33.03 33.29 -11.77
N SER A 513 -33.00 32.49 -10.70
CA SER A 513 -34.15 31.66 -10.29
C SER A 513 -35.39 32.46 -9.86
N LEU A 514 -35.19 33.69 -9.35
CA LEU A 514 -36.29 34.59 -8.96
C LEU A 514 -36.92 35.31 -10.15
N THR A 515 -36.19 35.48 -11.27
CA THR A 515 -36.70 36.19 -12.45
C THR A 515 -37.62 35.35 -13.34
N VAL A 516 -37.69 34.04 -13.11
CA VAL A 516 -38.43 33.08 -13.97
C VAL A 516 -39.65 32.47 -13.26
N GLY A 517 -39.77 32.66 -11.94
CA GLY A 517 -40.95 32.27 -11.15
C GLY A 517 -41.93 33.42 -10.99
#